data_AF-A0A6P0I907-F1
#
_entry.id   AF-A0A6P0I907-F1
#
_cell.length_a   1.000
_cell.length_b   1.000
_cell.length_c   1.000
_cell.angle_alpha   90.00
_cell.angle_beta   90.00
_cell.angle_gamma   90.00
#
_symmetry.space_group_name_H-M   'P 1'
#
loop_
_entity.id
_entity.type
_entity.pdbx_description
1 polymer ?
#
loop_
_entity_poly.entity_id
_entity_poly.type
_entity_poly.pdbx_seq_one_letter_code
_entity_poly.pdbx_strand_id
1 'polypeptide(L)' 'MLVLSIREQRRAIKRHLQQNPSLKSRLEEAMINGYEACVDLALRESDLQLRRFPERCLYSFEEIIKDSFFYDTSQDW' A
#
# COMPACT_ATOMS: atom_id res chain seq x y z
N MET A 1 12.10 3.18 11.41
CA MET A 1 11.33 1.91 11.42
C MET A 1 10.28 1.86 10.30
N LEU A 2 9.44 2.90 10.12
CA LEU A 2 8.36 2.90 9.12
C LEU A 2 8.81 2.94 7.64
N VAL A 3 9.88 3.67 7.30
CA VAL A 3 10.35 3.79 5.90
C VAL A 3 10.95 2.48 5.37
N LEU A 4 11.72 1.77 6.21
CA LEU A 4 12.24 0.44 5.90
C LEU A 4 11.11 -0.56 5.61
N SER A 5 10.04 -0.52 6.42
CA SER A 5 8.82 -1.34 6.23
C SER A 5 8.17 -1.08 4.86
N ILE A 6 7.96 0.18 4.45
CA ILE A 6 7.33 0.50 3.15
C ILE A 6 8.19 -0.03 1.98
N ARG A 7 9.51 0.14 2.06
CA ARG A 7 10.43 -0.37 1.03
C ARG A 7 10.38 -1.89 0.91
N GLU A 8 10.39 -2.60 2.03
CA GLU A 8 10.31 -4.06 2.07
C GLU A 8 8.98 -4.59 1.52
N GLN A 9 7.86 -3.96 1.90
CA GLN A 9 6.53 -4.31 1.41
C GLN A 9 6.43 -4.11 -0.11
N ARG A 10 6.87 -2.96 -0.64
CA ARG A 10 6.90 -2.70 -2.09
C ARG A 10 7.70 -3.76 -2.84
N ARG A 11 8.88 -4.12 -2.32
CA ARG A 11 9.75 -5.14 -2.92
C ARG A 11 9.11 -6.53 -2.88
N ALA A 12 8.48 -6.91 -1.77
CA ALA A 12 7.77 -8.17 -1.63
C ALA A 12 6.61 -8.27 -2.63
N ILE A 13 5.79 -7.22 -2.73
CA ILE A 13 4.66 -7.15 -3.67
C ILE A 13 5.15 -7.26 -5.12
N LYS A 14 6.18 -6.50 -5.50
CA LYS A 14 6.78 -6.56 -6.86
C LYS A 14 7.23 -7.98 -7.20
N ARG A 15 7.94 -8.66 -6.30
CA ARG A 15 8.39 -10.05 -6.50
C ARG A 15 7.22 -11.02 -6.61
N HIS A 16 6.21 -10.87 -5.76
CA HIS A 16 5.05 -11.75 -5.75
C HIS A 16 4.25 -11.68 -7.07
N LEU A 17 4.08 -10.46 -7.62
CA LEU A 17 3.43 -10.24 -8.91
C LEU A 17 4.27 -10.70 -10.11
N GLN A 18 5.60 -10.66 -10.00
CA GLN A 18 6.49 -11.23 -11.01
C GLN A 18 6.37 -12.75 -11.06
N GLN A 19 6.30 -13.40 -9.89
CA GLN A 19 6.13 -14.85 -9.77
C GLN A 19 4.73 -15.31 -10.19
N ASN A 20 3.70 -14.47 -9.99
CA ASN A 20 2.31 -14.81 -10.27
C ASN A 20 1.63 -13.70 -11.10
N PRO A 21 1.91 -13.61 -12.42
CA PRO A 21 1.38 -12.54 -13.26
C PRO A 21 -0.16 -12.53 -13.34
N SER A 22 -0.81 -13.68 -13.15
CA SER A 22 -2.26 -13.81 -13.11
C SER A 22 -2.91 -13.00 -11.98
N LEU A 23 -2.19 -12.70 -10.90
CA LEU A 23 -2.71 -11.87 -9.81
C LEU A 23 -2.94 -10.41 -10.24
N LYS A 24 -2.36 -9.98 -11.35
CA LYS A 24 -2.57 -8.61 -11.88
C LYS A 24 -4.04 -8.32 -12.18
N SER A 25 -4.83 -9.33 -12.59
CA SER A 25 -6.26 -9.16 -12.84
C SER A 25 -7.08 -8.90 -11.57
N ARG A 26 -6.49 -9.16 -10.38
CA ARG A 26 -7.14 -8.98 -9.07
C ARG A 26 -6.61 -7.77 -8.30
N LEU A 27 -5.80 -6.92 -8.94
CA LEU A 27 -5.20 -5.76 -8.25
C LEU A 27 -6.26 -4.77 -7.75
N GLU A 28 -7.33 -4.56 -8.49
CA GLU A 28 -8.41 -3.66 -8.07
C GLU A 28 -9.10 -4.17 -6.80
N GLU A 29 -9.48 -5.44 -6.76
CA GLU A 29 -10.04 -6.11 -5.57
C GLU A 29 -9.05 -6.05 -4.39
N ALA A 30 -7.78 -6.34 -4.63
CA ALA A 30 -6.73 -6.31 -3.62
C ALA A 30 -6.51 -4.90 -3.05
N MET A 31 -6.61 -3.86 -3.88
CA MET A 31 -6.48 -2.46 -3.46
C MET A 31 -7.63 -2.03 -2.55
N ILE A 32 -8.86 -2.42 -2.88
CA ILE A 32 -10.04 -2.12 -2.05
C ILE A 32 -9.88 -2.78 -0.67
N ASN A 33 -9.65 -4.11 -0.67
CA ASN A 33 -9.48 -4.87 0.57
C ASN A 33 -8.29 -4.37 1.41
N GLY A 34 -7.19 -4.04 0.74
CA GLY A 34 -6.00 -3.50 1.40
C GLY A 34 -6.22 -2.13 2.03
N TYR A 35 -6.99 -1.25 1.37
CA TYR A 35 -7.34 0.06 1.90
C TYR A 35 -8.22 -0.05 3.14
N GLU A 36 -9.28 -0.86 3.08
CA GLU A 36 -10.19 -1.10 4.22
C GLU A 36 -9.42 -1.65 5.43
N ALA A 37 -8.57 -2.65 5.22
CA ALA A 37 -7.73 -3.21 6.28
C ALA A 37 -6.76 -2.18 6.88
N CYS A 38 -6.23 -1.27 6.05
CA CYS A 38 -5.33 -0.20 6.51
C CYS A 38 -6.08 0.84 7.35
N VAL A 39 -7.30 1.21 6.96
CA VAL A 39 -8.17 2.10 7.75
C VAL A 39 -8.49 1.45 9.10
N ASP A 40 -8.89 0.18 9.12
CA ASP A 40 -9.16 -0.56 10.37
C ASP A 40 -7.94 -0.61 11.30
N LEU A 41 -6.75 -0.85 10.75
CA LEU A 41 -5.52 -0.84 11.52
C LEU A 41 -5.23 0.56 12.08
N ALA A 42 -5.38 1.60 11.26
CA ALA A 42 -5.16 2.97 11.68
C ALA A 42 -6.12 3.41 12.78
N LEU A 43 -7.39 2.99 12.72
CA LEU A 43 -8.38 3.23 13.77
C LEU A 43 -8.07 2.48 15.07
N ARG A 44 -7.46 1.29 15.00
CA ARG A 44 -7.06 0.53 16.20
C ARG A 44 -5.82 1.09 16.87
N GLU A 45 -4.86 1.56 16.07
CA GLU A 45 -3.56 2.04 16.58
C GLU A 45 -3.55 3.55 16.88
N SER A 46 -4.55 4.30 16.39
CA SER A 46 -4.61 5.75 16.52
C SER A 46 -5.97 6.21 17.03
N ASP A 47 -6.02 7.34 17.73
CA ASP A 47 -7.28 7.99 18.15
C ASP A 47 -7.94 8.79 17.00
N LEU A 48 -7.77 8.31 15.76
CA LEU A 48 -8.36 8.92 14.58
C LEU A 48 -9.80 8.44 14.42
N GLN A 49 -10.66 9.32 13.92
CA GLN A 49 -12.05 8.99 13.67
C GLN A 49 -12.21 8.56 12.21
N LEU A 50 -13.05 7.55 11.95
CA LEU A 50 -13.31 6.99 10.62
C LEU A 50 -13.64 8.08 9.58
N ARG A 51 -14.40 9.10 9.96
CA ARG A 51 -14.76 10.25 9.09
C ARG A 51 -13.57 11.07 8.55
N ARG A 52 -12.36 10.91 9.11
CA ARG A 52 -11.15 11.58 8.60
C ARG A 52 -10.55 10.83 7.41
N PHE A 53 -10.92 9.58 7.20
CA PHE A 53 -10.43 8.80 6.09
C PHE A 53 -11.35 9.01 4.88
N PRO A 54 -10.79 9.16 3.66
CA PRO A 54 -11.57 9.09 2.44
C PRO A 54 -12.36 7.78 2.36
N GLU A 55 -13.54 7.79 1.73
CA GLU A 55 -14.36 6.58 1.55
C GLU A 55 -13.68 5.52 0.69
N ARG A 56 -12.73 5.91 -0.18
CA ARG A 56 -11.97 5.02 -1.06
C ARG A 56 -10.52 5.45 -1.10
N CYS A 57 -9.62 4.51 -1.42
CA CYS A 57 -8.22 4.84 -1.66
C CYS A 57 -8.12 5.89 -2.77
N LEU A 58 -7.41 6.99 -2.49
CA LEU A 58 -7.20 8.08 -3.44
C LEU A 58 -6.05 7.82 -4.41
N TYR A 59 -5.31 6.73 -4.22
CA TYR A 59 -4.09 6.43 -4.96
C TYR A 59 -4.26 5.15 -5.77
N SER A 60 -3.71 5.16 -6.98
CA SER A 60 -3.69 3.96 -7.82
C SER A 60 -2.60 2.99 -7.36
N PHE A 61 -2.71 1.73 -7.79
CA PHE A 61 -1.68 0.73 -7.55
C PHE A 61 -0.31 1.17 -8.11
N GLU A 62 -0.31 1.74 -9.32
CA GLU A 62 0.88 2.23 -10.01
C GLU A 62 1.56 3.38 -9.26
N GLU A 63 0.82 4.19 -8.52
CA GLU A 63 1.36 5.24 -7.67
C GLU A 63 2.02 4.66 -6.42
N ILE A 64 1.28 3.83 -5.66
CA ILE A 64 1.76 3.36 -4.36
C ILE A 64 2.97 2.42 -4.45
N ILE A 65 3.14 1.73 -5.59
CA ILE A 65 4.23 0.78 -5.81
C ILE A 65 5.53 1.45 -6.29
N LYS A 66 5.47 2.73 -6.70
CA LYS A 66 6.65 3.51 -7.07
C LYS A 66 7.49 3.82 -5.85
N ASP A 67 8.80 3.66 -5.99
CA ASP A 67 9.73 3.89 -4.89
C ASP A 67 9.79 5.38 -4.49
N SER A 68 9.44 6.28 -5.40
CA SER A 68 9.39 7.73 -5.17
C SER A 68 8.10 8.24 -4.50
N PHE A 69 7.11 7.38 -4.24
CA PHE A 69 5.81 7.82 -3.75
C PHE A 69 5.75 7.91 -2.22
N PHE A 70 5.33 9.07 -1.69
CA PHE A 70 5.20 9.45 -0.26
C PHE A 70 6.45 9.38 0.62
N TYR A 71 7.42 8.53 0.28
CA TYR A 71 8.77 8.47 0.84
C TYR A 71 9.65 7.93 -0.28
N ASP A 72 10.62 8.74 -0.74
CA ASP A 72 11.52 8.32 -1.81
C ASP A 72 12.52 7.29 -1.26
N THR A 73 12.24 6.02 -1.52
CA THR A 73 13.10 4.90 -1.13
C THR A 73 14.10 4.52 -2.23
N SER A 74 14.16 5.29 -3.32
CA SER A 74 15.14 5.08 -4.39
C SER A 74 16.56 5.44 -3.96
N GLN A 75 16.71 6.31 -2.96
CA GLN A 75 18.00 6.81 -2.47
C GLN A 75 18.60 5.97 -1.33
N ASP A 76 17.88 4.94 -0.84
CA ASP A 76 18.32 4.10 0.29
C ASP A 76 19.31 2.99 -0.11
N TRP A 77 20.13 3.21 -1.16
CA TRP A 77 21.06 2.25 -1.74
C TRP A 77 22.38 2.14 -0.97
#